data_AF-A0A354C787-F1
#
_entry.id   AF-A0A354C787-F1
#
_cell.length_a   1.000
_cell.length_b   1.000
_cell.length_c   1.000
_cell.angle_alpha   90.00
_cell.angle_beta   90.00
_cell.angle_gamma   90.00
#
_symmetry.space_group_name_H-M   'P 1'
#
loop_
_entity.id
_entity.type
_entity.pdbx_description
1 polymer ?
#
loop_
_entity_poly.entity_id
_entity_poly.type
_entity_poly.pdbx_seq_one_letter_code
_entity_poly.pdbx_strand_id
1 'polypeptide(L)'
;MYVVADGMILPLRAESFSHVIVSEVLEHLDGDAKFLSEIAGVIKPSGVLSITFPHRRFYFSYDDRFVKHFRRYELAEMESLLLKARFFRILTRKVLGPLDKFTMCIAAFLFSTVQRFRMGG
;
A
#
# COMPACT_ATOMS: atom_id res chain seq x y z
N MET A 1 7.57 -13.05 17.84
CA MET A 1 8.69 -13.17 16.89
C MET A 1 8.36 -12.32 15.68
N TYR A 2 9.32 -11.55 15.14
CA TYR A 2 9.13 -10.76 13.92
C TYR A 2 10.25 -11.09 12.92
N VAL A 3 9.96 -10.94 11.64
CA VAL A 3 10.92 -11.10 10.54
C VAL A 3 10.97 -9.77 9.79
N VAL A 4 12.17 -9.25 9.57
CA VAL A 4 12.39 -8.09 8.70
C VAL A 4 12.88 -8.62 7.36
N ALA A 5 12.20 -8.26 6.28
CA ALA A 5 12.51 -8.71 4.94
C ALA A 5 12.08 -7.67 3.90
N ASP A 6 12.66 -7.77 2.71
CA ASP A 6 12.16 -7.08 1.53
C ASP A 6 10.87 -7.79 1.06
N GLY A 7 9.78 -7.04 0.91
CA GLY A 7 8.51 -7.57 0.41
C GLY A 7 8.60 -8.14 -1.01
N MET A 8 9.61 -7.74 -1.77
CA MET A 8 9.87 -8.22 -3.14
C MET A 8 10.64 -9.55 -3.17
N ILE A 9 11.09 -10.05 -2.01
CA ILE A 9 11.83 -11.31 -1.83
C ILE A 9 11.51 -11.85 -0.42
N LEU A 10 10.40 -12.57 -0.26
CA LEU A 10 9.94 -13.03 1.05
C LEU A 10 10.67 -14.33 1.47
N PRO A 11 11.46 -14.33 2.57
CA PRO A 11 12.14 -15.53 3.07
C PRO A 11 11.18 -16.37 3.93
N LEU A 12 9.98 -16.59 3.42
CA LEU A 12 8.90 -17.28 4.12
C LEU A 12 8.55 -18.56 3.38
N ARG A 13 8.08 -19.56 4.12
CA ARG A 13 7.67 -20.83 3.54
C ARG A 13 6.48 -20.62 2.60
N ALA A 14 6.49 -21.31 1.46
CA ALA A 14 5.34 -21.32 0.56
C ALA A 14 4.09 -21.87 1.26
N GLU A 15 2.93 -21.31 0.90
CA GLU A 15 1.61 -21.76 1.37
C GLU A 15 1.47 -21.91 2.90
N SER A 16 2.18 -21.09 3.68
CA SER A 16 2.15 -21.20 5.15
C SER A 16 1.08 -20.33 5.80
N PHE A 17 0.60 -19.27 5.13
CA PHE A 17 -0.30 -18.29 5.72
C PHE A 17 -1.75 -18.48 5.26
N SER A 18 -2.69 -18.56 6.21
CA SER A 18 -4.13 -18.52 5.89
C SER A 18 -4.63 -17.09 5.68
N HIS A 19 -3.93 -16.09 6.21
CA HIS A 19 -4.31 -14.68 6.11
C HIS A 19 -3.06 -13.84 5.90
N VAL A 20 -3.16 -12.85 5.01
CA VAL A 20 -2.12 -11.84 4.77
C VAL A 20 -2.76 -10.47 4.80
N ILE A 21 -2.10 -9.52 5.48
CA ILE A 21 -2.52 -8.12 5.53
C ILE A 21 -1.40 -7.29 4.90
N VAL A 22 -1.76 -6.48 3.91
CA VAL A 22 -0.88 -5.50 3.30
C VAL A 22 -1.48 -4.13 3.55
N SER A 23 -0.88 -3.38 4.47
CA SER A 23 -1.39 -2.09 4.93
C SER A 23 -0.48 -0.97 4.43
N GLU A 24 -0.93 -0.21 3.43
CA GLU A 24 -0.24 0.97 2.88
C GLU A 24 1.23 0.66 2.45
N VAL A 25 1.40 -0.31 1.54
CA VAL A 25 2.72 -0.79 1.11
C VAL A 25 2.94 -0.64 -0.39
N LEU A 26 1.96 -0.98 -1.22
CA LEU A 26 2.13 -1.11 -2.68
C LEU A 26 2.60 0.19 -3.34
N GLU A 27 2.08 1.31 -2.87
CA GLU A 27 2.39 2.65 -3.33
C GLU A 27 3.85 3.06 -3.09
N HIS A 28 4.59 2.31 -2.28
CA HIS A 28 6.02 2.48 -2.02
C HIS A 28 6.90 1.46 -2.75
N LEU A 29 6.33 0.61 -3.61
CA LEU A 29 7.08 -0.40 -4.35
C LEU A 29 7.13 -0.04 -5.82
N ASP A 30 8.30 -0.12 -6.43
CA ASP A 30 8.44 0.07 -7.88
C ASP A 30 7.77 -1.06 -8.68
N GLY A 31 7.75 -2.29 -8.15
CA GLY A 31 7.23 -3.49 -8.81
C GLY A 31 6.11 -4.20 -8.02
N ASP A 32 4.96 -3.55 -7.90
CA ASP A 32 3.77 -4.10 -7.22
C ASP A 32 3.35 -5.50 -7.71
N ALA A 33 3.49 -5.80 -9.00
CA ALA A 33 3.17 -7.12 -9.55
C ALA A 33 4.08 -8.23 -8.98
N LYS A 34 5.38 -7.97 -8.82
CA LYS A 34 6.32 -8.94 -8.22
C LYS A 34 6.03 -9.10 -6.73
N PHE A 35 5.74 -8.02 -6.02
CA PHE A 35 5.30 -8.09 -4.63
C PHE A 35 4.05 -8.96 -4.45
N LEU A 36 3.01 -8.73 -5.25
CA LEU A 36 1.79 -9.54 -5.19
C LEU A 36 2.05 -11.02 -5.53
N SER A 37 3.02 -11.31 -6.40
CA SER A 37 3.45 -12.69 -6.69
C SER A 37 4.12 -13.37 -5.48
N GLU A 38 4.98 -12.65 -4.74
CA GLU A 38 5.57 -13.18 -3.50
C GLU A 38 4.48 -13.49 -2.46
N ILE A 39 3.50 -12.58 -2.32
CA ILE A 39 2.34 -12.80 -1.45
C ILE A 39 1.54 -14.03 -1.87
N ALA A 40 1.29 -14.19 -3.18
CA ALA A 40 0.62 -15.37 -3.72
C ALA A 40 1.38 -16.68 -3.47
N GLY A 41 2.71 -16.64 -3.39
CA GLY A 41 3.54 -17.81 -3.09
C GLY A 41 3.48 -18.26 -1.64
N VAL A 42 3.37 -17.32 -0.70
CA VAL A 42 3.39 -17.63 0.75
C VAL A 42 1.98 -17.89 1.32
N ILE A 43 0.94 -17.39 0.65
CA ILE A 43 -0.44 -17.61 1.07
C ILE A 43 -0.94 -19.00 0.65
N LYS A 44 -1.78 -19.63 1.47
CA LYS A 44 -2.45 -20.89 1.12
C LYS A 44 -3.42 -20.67 -0.04
N PRO A 45 -3.72 -21.70 -0.87
CA PRO A 45 -4.70 -21.59 -1.96
C PRO A 45 -6.10 -21.11 -1.52
N SER A 46 -6.51 -21.39 -0.28
CA SER A 46 -7.77 -20.94 0.32
C SER A 46 -7.60 -19.74 1.28
N GLY A 47 -6.42 -19.13 1.30
CA GLY A 47 -6.12 -18.01 2.19
C GLY A 47 -6.69 -16.68 1.71
N VAL A 48 -6.77 -15.72 2.64
CA VAL A 48 -7.38 -14.41 2.41
C VAL A 48 -6.33 -13.31 2.46
N LEU A 49 -6.28 -12.47 1.42
CA LEU A 49 -5.50 -11.25 1.37
C LEU A 49 -6.40 -10.03 1.67
N SER A 50 -6.05 -9.27 2.70
CA SER A 50 -6.59 -7.92 2.93
C SER A 50 -5.55 -6.88 2.54
N ILE A 51 -5.92 -5.96 1.66
CA ILE A 51 -5.00 -4.96 1.11
C ILE A 51 -5.63 -3.57 1.16
N THR A 52 -4.83 -2.59 1.60
CA THR A 52 -5.18 -1.17 1.51
C THR A 52 -4.22 -0.48 0.53
N PHE A 53 -4.73 0.58 -0.11
CA PHE A 53 -3.98 1.37 -1.07
C PHE A 53 -4.63 2.74 -1.23
N PRO A 54 -3.86 3.79 -1.57
CA PRO A 54 -4.41 5.11 -1.80
C PRO A 54 -5.14 5.15 -3.15
N HIS A 55 -6.45 5.37 -3.08
CA HIS A 55 -7.35 5.39 -4.24
C HIS A 55 -7.40 6.79 -4.90
N ARG A 56 -7.65 6.80 -6.22
CA ARG A 56 -7.74 7.95 -7.14
C ARG A 56 -6.40 8.57 -7.51
N ARG A 57 -5.97 8.37 -8.76
CA ARG A 57 -4.75 8.98 -9.32
C ARG A 57 -4.78 10.51 -9.28
N PHE A 58 -5.95 11.08 -9.58
CA PHE A 58 -6.14 12.54 -9.54
C PHE A 58 -5.88 13.15 -8.16
N TYR A 59 -5.97 12.38 -7.08
CA TYR A 59 -5.69 12.87 -5.73
C TYR A 59 -4.21 12.82 -5.36
N PHE A 60 -3.31 12.44 -6.27
CA PHE A 60 -1.88 12.43 -5.97
C PHE A 60 -1.38 13.86 -5.72
N SER A 61 -0.93 14.15 -4.50
CA SER A 61 -0.55 15.52 -4.11
C SER A 61 0.64 15.62 -3.15
N TYR A 62 0.72 16.71 -2.40
CA TYR A 62 1.88 17.05 -1.56
C TYR A 62 2.13 16.02 -0.46
N ASP A 63 1.09 15.59 0.23
CA ASP A 63 1.10 14.53 1.23
C ASP A 63 1.68 13.22 0.68
N ASP A 64 1.28 12.79 -0.53
CA ASP A 64 1.83 11.59 -1.17
C ASP A 64 3.34 11.69 -1.39
N ARG A 65 3.81 12.85 -1.86
CA ARG A 65 5.25 13.12 -2.01
C ARG A 65 5.98 13.17 -0.67
N PHE A 66 5.34 13.72 0.36
CA PHE A 66 5.90 13.81 1.70
C PHE A 66 6.19 12.41 2.27
N VAL A 67 5.27 11.46 2.09
CA VAL A 67 5.46 10.06 2.52
C VAL A 67 6.18 9.19 1.48
N LYS A 68 6.61 9.76 0.35
CA LYS A 68 7.34 9.07 -0.73
C LYS A 68 6.51 7.97 -1.41
N HIS A 69 5.22 8.21 -1.63
CA HIS A 69 4.44 7.39 -2.55
C HIS A 69 4.93 7.60 -3.99
N PHE A 70 5.00 6.51 -4.73
CA PHE A 70 5.22 6.52 -6.17
C PHE A 70 3.92 6.78 -6.93
N ARG A 71 2.79 6.27 -6.41
CA ARG A 71 1.52 6.26 -7.15
C ARG A 71 0.30 6.15 -6.25
N ARG A 72 -0.86 6.40 -6.86
CA ARG A 72 -2.20 6.01 -6.36
C ARG A 72 -2.86 5.12 -7.40
N TYR A 73 -3.80 4.29 -6.97
CA TYR A 73 -4.44 3.32 -7.85
C TYR A 73 -5.89 3.70 -8.15
N GLU A 74 -6.36 3.39 -9.36
CA GLU A 74 -7.80 3.26 -9.61
C GLU A 74 -8.27 1.86 -9.24
N LEU A 75 -9.52 1.72 -8.80
CA LEU A 75 -10.05 0.43 -8.36
C LEU A 75 -9.93 -0.66 -9.45
N ALA A 76 -10.28 -0.35 -10.70
CA ALA A 76 -10.20 -1.29 -11.81
C ALA A 76 -8.76 -1.75 -12.11
N GLU A 77 -7.78 -0.86 -11.93
CA GLU A 77 -6.36 -1.19 -12.06
C GLU A 77 -5.94 -2.17 -10.97
N MET A 78 -6.29 -1.88 -9.71
CA MET A 78 -5.97 -2.77 -8.59
C MET A 78 -6.62 -4.15 -8.76
N GLU A 79 -7.87 -4.20 -9.19
CA GLU A 79 -8.56 -5.46 -9.49
C GLU A 79 -7.85 -6.26 -10.58
N SER A 80 -7.36 -5.58 -11.62
CA SER A 80 -6.57 -6.24 -12.66
C SER A 80 -5.24 -6.79 -12.13
N LEU A 81 -4.54 -6.04 -11.29
CA LEU A 81 -3.28 -6.48 -10.67
C LEU A 81 -3.49 -7.69 -9.75
N LEU A 82 -4.51 -7.64 -8.89
CA LEU A 82 -4.86 -8.73 -7.99
C LEU A 82 -5.26 -9.98 -8.77
N LEU A 83 -6.07 -9.84 -9.82
CA LEU A 83 -6.48 -10.96 -10.65
C LEU A 83 -5.29 -11.63 -11.36
N LYS A 84 -4.32 -10.85 -11.86
CA LYS A 84 -3.08 -11.37 -12.44
C LYS A 84 -2.26 -12.17 -11.42
N ALA A 85 -2.29 -11.77 -10.15
CA ALA A 85 -1.69 -12.49 -9.03
C ALA A 85 -2.59 -13.62 -8.47
N ARG A 86 -3.68 -13.99 -9.16
CA ARG A 86 -4.64 -15.04 -8.79
C ARG A 86 -5.44 -14.75 -7.51
N PHE A 87 -5.59 -13.49 -7.16
CA PHE A 87 -6.51 -13.04 -6.11
C PHE A 87 -7.84 -12.59 -6.70
N PHE A 88 -8.93 -13.15 -6.16
CA PHE A 88 -10.28 -12.80 -6.57
C PHE A 88 -10.92 -11.87 -5.52
N ARG A 89 -11.51 -10.76 -5.99
CA ARG A 89 -12.12 -9.76 -5.11
C ARG A 89 -13.37 -10.32 -4.42
N ILE A 90 -13.32 -10.39 -3.09
CA ILE A 90 -14.47 -10.74 -2.24
C ILE A 90 -15.24 -9.49 -1.83
N LEU A 91 -14.53 -8.48 -1.33
CA LEU A 91 -15.10 -7.26 -0.77
C LEU A 91 -14.20 -6.07 -1.10
N THR A 92 -14.82 -4.93 -1.41
CA THR A 92 -14.14 -3.64 -1.47
C THR A 92 -14.90 -2.65 -0.61
N ARG A 93 -14.17 -1.92 0.23
CA ARG A 93 -14.72 -0.84 1.03
C ARG A 93 -13.86 0.40 0.88
N LYS A 94 -14.52 1.54 0.67
CA LYS A 94 -13.87 2.84 0.81
C LYS A 94 -13.75 3.15 2.30
N VAL A 95 -12.52 3.27 2.78
CA VAL A 95 -12.24 3.55 4.20
C VAL A 95 -12.17 5.05 4.46
N LEU A 96 -11.47 5.79 3.59
CA LEU A 96 -11.21 7.22 3.75
C LEU A 96 -11.84 8.07 2.63
N GLY A 97 -12.08 9.34 2.91
CA GLY A 97 -12.76 10.29 2.04
C GLY A 97 -11.97 11.57 1.72
N PRO A 98 -12.61 12.52 1.01
CA PRO A 98 -11.99 13.81 0.69
C PRO A 98 -11.59 14.63 1.93
N LEU A 99 -12.31 14.48 3.04
CA LEU A 99 -11.99 15.16 4.29
C LEU A 99 -10.63 14.69 4.84
N ASP A 100 -10.38 13.37 4.87
CA ASP A 100 -9.09 12.82 5.29
C ASP A 100 -7.95 13.29 4.39
N LYS A 101 -8.21 13.36 3.08
CA LYS A 101 -7.21 13.88 2.13
C LYS A 101 -6.84 15.33 2.46
N PHE A 102 -7.84 16.16 2.72
CA PHE A 102 -7.62 17.56 3.07
C PHE A 102 -6.87 17.71 4.40
N THR A 103 -7.25 16.95 5.43
CA THR A 103 -6.58 17.00 6.73
C THR A 103 -5.13 16.52 6.65
N MET A 104 -4.85 15.46 5.89
CA MET A 104 -3.47 14.96 5.71
C MET A 104 -2.58 15.94 4.94
N CYS A 105 -3.10 16.63 3.91
CA CYS A 105 -2.36 17.68 3.22
C CYS A 105 -1.95 18.81 4.17
N ILE A 106 -2.88 19.28 5.02
CA ILE A 106 -2.59 20.32 6.02
C ILE A 106 -1.56 19.82 7.03
N ALA A 107 -1.74 18.62 7.57
CA ALA A 107 -0.83 18.04 8.54
C ALA A 107 0.59 17.89 7.98
N ALA A 108 0.75 17.35 6.77
CA ALA A 108 2.04 17.22 6.10
C ALA A 108 2.71 18.58 5.87
N PHE A 109 1.93 19.59 5.45
CA PHE A 109 2.45 20.94 5.26
C PHE A 109 2.95 21.57 6.57
N LEU A 110 2.13 21.53 7.63
CA LEU A 110 2.49 22.07 8.95
C LEU A 110 3.73 21.35 9.51
N PHE A 111 3.76 20.03 9.44
CA PHE A 111 4.87 19.23 9.94
C PHE A 111 6.18 19.52 9.18
N SER A 112 6.13 19.57 7.85
CA SER A 112 7.30 19.90 7.03
C SER A 112 7.84 21.31 7.32
N THR A 113 6.94 22.26 7.60
CA THR A 113 7.29 23.64 7.97
C THR A 113 8.03 23.65 9.31
N VAL A 114 7.49 22.98 10.33
CA VAL A 114 8.14 22.83 11.64
C VAL A 114 9.51 22.15 11.52
N GLN A 115 9.62 21.07 10.75
CA GLN A 115 10.90 20.38 10.54
C GLN A 115 11.95 21.27 9.89
N ARG A 116 11.58 22.08 8.88
CA ARG A 116 12.50 23.04 8.25
C ARG A 116 13.00 24.08 9.24
N PHE A 117 12.13 24.62 10.10
CA PHE A 117 12.55 25.56 11.16
C PHE A 117 13.47 24.91 12.19
N ARG A 118 13.30 23.61 12.50
CA ARG A 118 14.16 22.89 13.45
C ARG A 118 15.51 22.46 12.88
N MET A 119 15.65 22.32 11.56
CA MET A 119 16.91 21.94 10.90
C MET A 119 17.69 23.13 10.34
N GLY A 120 17.07 24.32 10.29
CA GLY A 120 17.68 25.57 9.82
C GLY A 120 18.09 26.53 10.93
N GLY A 121 18.10 26.08 12.18
CA GLY A 121 18.58 26.81 13.36
C GLY A 121 19.69 26.06 14.06
#